data_AF-A0A2N1KJ53-F1
#
_entry.id   AF-A0A2N1KJ53-F1
#
_cell.length_a   1.000
_cell.length_b   1.000
_cell.length_c   1.000
_cell.angle_alpha   90.00
_cell.angle_beta   90.00
_cell.angle_gamma   90.00
#
_symmetry.space_group_name_H-M   'P 1'
#
loop_
_entity.id
_entity.type
_entity.pdbx_description
1 polymer ?
#
loop_
_entity_poly.entity_id
_entity_poly.type
_entity_poly.pdbx_seq_one_letter_code
_entity_poly.pdbx_strand_id
1 'polypeptide(L)'
;MKKLTPITVLEKIQPLIDNATQLAKQVKTDKYAFRLEDIDPESDFYFACNFPEKDPQAGFLVNRKPFARNTVREAGERLSLEGVTEVLKQWLDILESYNKIVTIYDDPILKSYEKEFIGFIAIDEDDADTAPLDLEKQFYLDDYLTTVAGLLEEKKSTVSEEKAKLLTEAIKECEELQEQLPELTKNQVAVKLARFWAKTRKAGIGFIKDVLTEFKKKGIEAVAKATVEHLPNLIEGISGFLG
;
A
#
# COMPACT_ATOMS: atom_id res chain seq x y z
N MET A 1 -14.55 -16.56 12.93
CA MET A 1 -14.65 -15.19 13.48
C MET A 1 -15.88 -14.41 13.03
N LYS A 2 -16.39 -14.52 11.78
CA LYS A 2 -17.67 -13.87 11.37
C LYS A 2 -18.84 -14.06 12.37
N LYS A 3 -18.89 -15.20 13.07
CA LYS A 3 -19.95 -15.53 14.04
C LYS A 3 -19.75 -14.93 15.45
N LEU A 4 -18.64 -14.24 15.71
CA LEU A 4 -18.39 -13.50 16.96
C LEU A 4 -18.87 -12.05 16.88
N THR A 5 -19.13 -11.56 15.67
CA THR A 5 -19.72 -10.24 15.43
C THR A 5 -21.20 -10.40 15.12
N PRO A 6 -22.09 -9.63 15.77
CA PRO A 6 -23.49 -9.57 15.37
C PRO A 6 -23.61 -9.21 13.88
N ILE A 7 -24.45 -9.93 13.14
CA ILE A 7 -24.56 -9.77 11.68
C ILE A 7 -24.89 -8.34 11.26
N THR A 8 -25.73 -7.64 12.03
CA THR A 8 -26.12 -6.25 11.81
C THR A 8 -24.95 -5.27 11.88
N VAL A 9 -23.91 -5.60 12.66
CA VAL A 9 -22.67 -4.81 12.73
C VAL A 9 -21.81 -5.08 11.52
N LEU A 10 -21.66 -6.35 11.11
CA LEU A 10 -20.90 -6.69 9.89
C LEU A 10 -21.50 -6.02 8.66
N GLU A 11 -22.83 -6.05 8.51
CA GLU A 11 -23.53 -5.46 7.37
C GLU A 11 -23.28 -3.96 7.23
N LYS A 12 -23.08 -3.22 8.34
CA LYS A 12 -22.79 -1.78 8.31
C LYS A 12 -21.31 -1.44 8.16
N ILE A 13 -20.44 -2.22 8.79
CA ILE A 13 -19.01 -1.91 8.89
C ILE A 13 -18.21 -2.50 7.72
N GLN A 14 -18.55 -3.71 7.26
CA GLN A 14 -17.80 -4.41 6.21
C GLN A 14 -17.68 -3.58 4.92
N PRO A 15 -18.75 -2.93 4.41
CA PRO A 15 -18.62 -2.10 3.20
C PRO A 15 -17.66 -0.92 3.37
N LEU A 16 -17.47 -0.40 4.60
CA LEU A 16 -16.51 0.69 4.84
C LEU A 16 -15.07 0.17 4.83
N ILE A 17 -14.86 -1.03 5.36
CA ILE A 17 -13.55 -1.67 5.37
C ILE A 17 -13.14 -2.09 3.96
N ASP A 18 -14.06 -2.69 3.21
CA ASP A 18 -13.82 -3.16 1.84
C ASP A 18 -13.41 -2.02 0.91
N ASN A 19 -13.93 -0.81 1.12
CA ASN A 19 -13.58 0.39 0.34
C ASN A 19 -12.31 1.11 0.83
N ALA A 20 -11.67 0.62 1.89
CA ALA A 20 -10.55 1.30 2.56
C ALA A 20 -9.36 0.37 2.81
N THR A 21 -9.26 -0.74 2.08
CA THR A 21 -8.16 -1.72 2.16
C THR A 21 -6.80 -1.11 1.82
N GLN A 22 -6.78 -0.06 0.98
CA GLN A 22 -5.58 0.74 0.70
C GLN A 22 -5.15 1.67 1.84
N LEU A 23 -5.99 1.86 2.87
CA LEU A 23 -5.71 2.72 4.02
C LEU A 23 -5.43 1.90 5.29
N ALA A 24 -6.17 0.80 5.49
CA ALA A 24 -6.08 0.03 6.72
C ALA A 24 -6.23 -1.47 6.46
N LYS A 25 -5.48 -2.26 7.24
CA LYS A 25 -5.54 -3.73 7.23
C LYS A 25 -6.29 -4.25 8.44
N GLN A 26 -7.06 -5.33 8.25
CA GLN A 26 -7.71 -6.01 9.35
C GLN A 26 -6.74 -6.92 10.09
N VAL A 27 -6.66 -6.78 11.42
CA VAL A 27 -5.78 -7.59 12.26
C VAL A 27 -6.60 -8.50 13.16
N LYS A 28 -6.25 -9.80 13.14
CA LYS A 28 -6.87 -10.80 14.00
C LYS A 28 -6.47 -10.55 15.45
N THR A 29 -7.44 -10.55 16.35
CA THR A 29 -7.21 -10.29 17.77
C THR A 29 -8.27 -10.97 18.62
N ASP A 30 -7.85 -11.47 19.78
CA ASP A 30 -8.75 -12.05 20.77
C ASP A 30 -9.30 -10.98 21.75
N LYS A 31 -8.73 -9.78 21.72
CA LYS A 31 -9.06 -8.68 22.64
C LYS A 31 -10.18 -7.78 22.14
N TYR A 32 -10.39 -7.75 20.82
CA TYR A 32 -11.33 -6.84 20.18
C TYR A 32 -12.29 -7.61 19.26
N ALA A 33 -13.49 -7.06 19.11
CA ALA A 33 -14.45 -7.51 18.12
C ALA A 33 -13.86 -7.50 16.69
N PHE A 34 -13.26 -6.36 16.36
CA PHE A 34 -12.46 -6.18 15.17
C PHE A 34 -11.43 -5.08 15.47
N ARG A 35 -10.31 -5.17 14.75
CA ARG A 35 -9.23 -4.20 14.80
C ARG A 35 -8.74 -3.95 13.38
N LEU A 36 -8.60 -2.68 13.07
CA LEU A 36 -7.97 -2.17 11.87
C LEU A 36 -6.68 -1.47 12.30
N GLU A 37 -5.62 -1.68 11.56
CA GLU A 37 -4.36 -0.98 11.71
C GLU A 37 -4.06 -0.23 10.41
N ASP A 38 -3.38 0.90 10.53
CA ASP A 38 -2.83 1.60 9.37
C ASP A 38 -1.96 0.65 8.54
N ILE A 39 -1.96 0.85 7.23
CA ILE A 39 -1.12 0.07 6.33
C ILE A 39 0.34 0.53 6.39
N ASP A 40 0.59 1.77 6.80
CA ASP A 40 1.94 2.29 7.01
C ASP A 40 2.61 1.55 8.19
N PRO A 41 3.70 0.80 7.96
CA PRO A 41 4.38 0.07 9.02
C PRO A 41 5.07 0.97 10.07
N GLU A 42 5.32 2.24 9.76
CA GLU A 42 5.86 3.21 10.72
C GLU A 42 4.78 3.89 11.57
N SER A 43 3.50 3.71 11.19
CA SER A 43 2.34 4.24 11.90
C SER A 43 1.88 3.28 12.99
N ASP A 44 1.58 3.80 14.17
CA ASP A 44 0.92 3.05 15.25
C ASP A 44 -0.58 3.36 15.34
N PHE A 45 -1.14 3.92 14.26
CA PHE A 45 -2.55 4.24 14.18
C PHE A 45 -3.40 2.98 14.06
N TYR A 46 -4.53 3.00 14.75
CA TYR A 46 -5.45 1.88 14.77
C TYR A 46 -6.88 2.32 15.08
N PHE A 47 -7.82 1.45 14.71
CA PHE A 47 -9.21 1.52 15.11
C PHE A 47 -9.62 0.16 15.67
N ALA A 48 -10.06 0.11 16.91
CA ALA A 48 -10.47 -1.12 17.58
C ALA A 48 -11.83 -0.95 18.25
N CYS A 49 -12.69 -1.93 18.08
CA CYS A 49 -14.03 -1.92 18.65
C CYS A 49 -14.23 -3.14 19.56
N ASN A 50 -15.00 -2.97 20.62
CA ASN A 50 -15.45 -4.04 21.52
C ASN A 50 -16.97 -4.11 21.56
N PHE A 51 -17.50 -5.33 21.58
CA PHE A 51 -18.93 -5.54 21.77
C PHE A 51 -19.32 -5.39 23.23
N PRO A 52 -20.51 -4.86 23.53
CA PRO A 52 -21.05 -4.94 24.87
C PRO A 52 -21.29 -6.40 25.24
N GLU A 53 -20.62 -6.90 26.28
CA GLU A 53 -20.71 -8.32 26.68
C GLU A 53 -22.07 -8.71 27.28
N LYS A 54 -22.84 -7.75 27.84
CA LYS A 54 -24.02 -8.05 28.66
C LYS A 54 -25.21 -7.12 28.49
N ASP A 55 -25.01 -5.91 27.96
CA ASP A 55 -26.07 -4.91 27.81
C ASP A 55 -25.99 -4.21 26.44
N PRO A 56 -26.93 -4.47 25.52
CA PRO A 56 -27.00 -3.80 24.23
C PRO A 56 -27.11 -2.27 24.34
N GLN A 57 -27.63 -1.74 25.46
CA GLN A 57 -27.74 -0.30 25.72
C GLN A 57 -26.40 0.33 26.14
N ALA A 58 -25.43 -0.47 26.58
CA ALA A 58 -24.13 0.02 27.04
C ALA A 58 -23.21 0.53 25.91
N GLY A 59 -23.63 0.38 24.65
CA GLY A 59 -22.90 0.82 23.47
C GLY A 59 -21.63 0.01 23.19
N PHE A 60 -21.05 0.28 22.04
CA PHE A 60 -19.78 -0.29 21.58
C PHE A 60 -18.63 0.55 22.13
N LEU A 61 -17.64 -0.09 22.75
CA LEU A 61 -16.44 0.61 23.19
C LEU A 61 -15.47 0.68 22.01
N VAL A 62 -15.27 1.88 21.47
CA VAL A 62 -14.33 2.16 20.40
C VAL A 62 -13.08 2.79 20.99
N ASN A 63 -11.91 2.22 20.70
CA ASN A 63 -10.61 2.82 20.95
C ASN A 63 -9.95 3.10 19.61
N ARG A 64 -9.38 4.30 19.44
CA ARG A 64 -8.69 4.65 18.20
C ARG A 64 -7.51 5.56 18.44
N LYS A 65 -6.58 5.50 17.50
CA LYS A 65 -5.47 6.43 17.34
C LYS A 65 -5.32 6.72 15.84
N PRO A 66 -5.30 8.00 15.41
CA PRO A 66 -5.53 9.20 16.20
C PRO A 66 -7.00 9.31 16.66
N PHE A 67 -7.23 9.94 17.81
CA PHE A 67 -8.59 10.17 18.30
C PHE A 67 -9.36 11.18 17.44
N ALA A 68 -8.66 12.19 16.91
CA ALA A 68 -9.24 13.22 16.04
C ALA A 68 -8.17 13.81 15.11
N ARG A 69 -8.61 14.54 14.07
CA ARG A 69 -7.72 15.22 13.10
C ARG A 69 -6.63 16.09 13.73
N ASN A 70 -6.91 16.69 14.88
CA ASN A 70 -5.99 17.57 15.59
C ASN A 70 -5.30 16.91 16.80
N THR A 71 -5.53 15.61 17.03
CA THR A 71 -5.07 14.90 18.22
C THR A 71 -4.59 13.50 17.86
N VAL A 72 -3.27 13.33 17.83
CA VAL A 72 -2.62 12.02 17.57
C VAL A 72 -2.64 11.05 18.77
N ARG A 73 -3.28 11.45 19.87
CA ARG A 73 -3.39 10.60 21.07
C ARG A 73 -4.40 9.50 20.85
N GLU A 74 -4.19 8.41 21.55
CA GLU A 74 -5.19 7.37 21.73
C GLU A 74 -6.27 7.85 22.71
N ALA A 75 -7.53 7.57 22.38
CA ALA A 75 -8.62 7.64 23.35
C ALA A 75 -9.76 6.70 22.93
N GLY A 76 -10.62 6.41 23.90
CA GLY A 76 -11.77 5.54 23.70
C GLY A 76 -13.08 6.18 24.17
N GLU A 77 -14.17 5.78 23.52
CA GLU A 77 -15.52 6.25 23.82
C GLU A 77 -16.55 5.14 23.57
N ARG A 78 -17.70 5.25 24.25
CA ARG A 78 -18.84 4.34 24.06
C ARG A 78 -19.82 4.95 23.09
N LEU A 79 -20.14 4.23 22.01
CA LEU A 79 -20.95 4.73 20.90
C LEU A 79 -22.11 3.77 20.58
N SER A 80 -23.17 4.31 19.97
CA SER A 80 -24.14 3.48 19.24
C SER A 80 -23.50 2.89 17.98
N LEU A 81 -24.15 1.93 17.33
CA LEU A 81 -23.64 1.37 16.07
C LEU A 81 -23.50 2.45 14.97
N GLU A 82 -24.44 3.39 14.92
CA GLU A 82 -24.37 4.55 14.04
C GLU A 82 -23.14 5.40 14.34
N GLY A 83 -22.86 5.65 15.63
CA GLY A 83 -21.66 6.38 16.06
C GLY A 83 -20.37 5.66 15.71
N VAL A 84 -20.30 4.33 15.87
CA VAL A 84 -19.13 3.53 15.43
C VAL A 84 -18.89 3.72 13.94
N THR A 85 -19.95 3.66 13.14
CA THR A 85 -19.88 3.81 11.67
C THR A 85 -19.39 5.20 11.29
N GLU A 86 -19.88 6.25 11.95
CA GLU A 86 -19.47 7.63 11.72
C GLU A 86 -18.01 7.87 12.10
N VAL A 87 -17.60 7.43 13.30
CA VAL A 87 -16.23 7.59 13.78
C VAL A 87 -15.25 6.75 12.96
N LEU A 88 -15.63 5.57 12.46
CA LEU A 88 -14.80 4.79 11.54
C LEU A 88 -14.56 5.56 10.24
N LYS A 89 -15.60 6.16 9.65
CA LYS A 89 -15.45 6.99 8.44
C LYS A 89 -14.50 8.17 8.68
N GLN A 90 -14.66 8.86 9.82
CA GLN A 90 -13.77 9.96 10.19
C GLN A 90 -12.33 9.48 10.37
N TRP A 91 -12.12 8.32 10.98
CA TRP A 91 -10.78 7.75 11.15
C TRP A 91 -10.13 7.38 9.81
N LEU A 92 -10.87 6.74 8.91
CA LEU A 92 -10.40 6.44 7.55
C LEU A 92 -10.07 7.72 6.75
N ASP A 93 -10.91 8.75 6.87
CA ASP A 93 -10.68 10.07 6.27
C ASP A 93 -9.43 10.78 6.85
N ILE A 94 -9.10 10.53 8.13
CA ILE A 94 -7.81 10.98 8.70
C ILE A 94 -6.64 10.26 8.02
N LEU A 95 -6.67 8.92 7.91
CA LEU A 95 -5.61 8.16 7.24
C LEU A 95 -5.42 8.62 5.79
N GLU A 96 -6.53 8.79 5.08
CA GLU A 96 -6.51 9.27 3.70
C GLU A 96 -5.90 10.67 3.60
N SER A 97 -6.17 11.54 4.57
CA SER A 97 -5.60 12.89 4.63
C SER A 97 -4.09 12.86 4.85
N TYR A 98 -3.58 11.99 5.72
CA TYR A 98 -2.13 11.81 5.91
C TYR A 98 -1.47 11.34 4.60
N ASN A 99 -2.11 10.46 3.85
CA ASN A 99 -1.61 10.00 2.55
C ASN A 99 -1.62 11.08 1.46
N LYS A 100 -2.51 12.08 1.56
CA LYS A 100 -2.67 13.16 0.57
C LYS A 100 -1.83 14.41 0.86
N ILE A 101 -1.53 14.69 2.12
CA ILE A 101 -0.81 15.91 2.50
C ILE A 101 0.69 15.72 2.30
N VAL A 102 1.26 16.48 1.36
CA VAL A 102 2.71 16.68 1.30
C VAL A 102 3.10 17.54 2.50
N THR A 103 3.81 16.93 3.44
CA THR A 103 4.31 17.58 4.65
C THR A 103 5.55 18.42 4.35
N ILE A 104 5.95 19.26 5.31
CA ILE A 104 7.23 19.98 5.24
C ILE A 104 8.46 19.05 5.28
N TYR A 105 8.26 17.78 5.59
CA TYR A 105 9.28 16.75 5.64
C TYR A 105 9.32 15.90 4.36
N ASP A 106 8.28 15.97 3.54
CA ASP A 106 8.22 15.26 2.27
C ASP A 106 9.05 15.96 1.21
N ASP A 107 9.70 15.16 0.35
CA ASP A 107 10.32 15.67 -0.85
C ASP A 107 9.27 15.86 -1.95
N PRO A 108 8.95 17.10 -2.35
CA PRO A 108 7.91 17.36 -3.34
C PRO A 108 8.26 16.82 -4.73
N ILE A 109 9.56 16.72 -5.06
CA ILE A 109 10.02 16.14 -6.33
C ILE A 109 9.76 14.64 -6.33
N LEU A 110 10.10 13.96 -5.23
CA LEU A 110 9.83 12.53 -5.09
C LEU A 110 8.34 12.22 -5.20
N LYS A 111 7.48 13.01 -4.53
CA LYS A 111 6.02 12.86 -4.59
C LYS A 111 5.47 13.11 -5.98
N SER A 112 6.02 14.07 -6.72
CA SER A 112 5.65 14.29 -8.12
C SER A 112 5.98 13.08 -9.00
N TYR A 113 7.15 12.46 -8.83
CA TYR A 113 7.51 11.25 -9.57
C TYR A 113 6.66 10.04 -9.18
N GLU A 114 6.37 9.84 -7.89
CA GLU A 114 5.49 8.76 -7.41
C GLU A 114 4.12 8.87 -8.06
N LYS A 115 3.52 10.06 -8.10
CA LYS A 115 2.23 10.29 -8.75
C LYS A 115 2.24 10.02 -10.25
N GLU A 116 3.31 10.40 -10.94
CA GLU A 116 3.51 10.12 -12.36
C GLU A 116 3.53 8.60 -12.62
N PHE A 117 4.29 7.85 -11.82
CA PHE A 117 4.38 6.40 -11.96
C PHE A 117 3.10 5.68 -11.55
N ILE A 118 2.38 6.13 -10.52
CA ILE A 118 1.05 5.58 -10.17
C ILE A 118 0.09 5.73 -11.34
N GLY A 119 0.03 6.91 -11.95
CA GLY A 119 -0.82 7.14 -13.13
C GLY A 119 -0.43 6.27 -14.34
N PHE A 120 0.84 5.91 -14.43
CA PHE A 120 1.38 5.06 -15.49
C PHE A 120 1.06 3.57 -15.31
N ILE A 121 1.03 3.06 -14.07
CA ILE A 121 0.82 1.64 -13.75
C ILE A 121 -0.57 1.30 -13.20
N ALA A 122 -1.47 2.29 -13.10
CA ALA A 122 -2.78 2.13 -12.50
C ALA A 122 -3.52 0.89 -13.07
N ILE A 123 -4.04 0.07 -12.17
CA ILE A 123 -4.74 -1.18 -12.50
C ILE A 123 -6.24 -0.87 -12.40
N ASP A 124 -6.90 -0.82 -13.56
CA ASP A 124 -8.35 -0.61 -13.65
C ASP A 124 -9.07 -1.97 -13.69
N GLU A 125 -9.02 -2.69 -12.58
CA GLU A 125 -9.70 -3.97 -12.37
C GLU A 125 -10.61 -3.88 -11.14
N ASP A 126 -11.83 -4.42 -11.22
CA ASP A 126 -12.85 -4.31 -10.15
C ASP A 126 -12.39 -4.87 -8.79
N ASP A 127 -11.43 -5.78 -8.79
CA ASP A 127 -10.88 -6.43 -7.60
C ASP A 127 -9.49 -5.89 -7.19
N ALA A 128 -8.98 -4.83 -7.83
CA ALA A 128 -7.61 -4.34 -7.62
C ALA A 128 -7.30 -3.92 -6.18
N ASP A 129 -8.33 -3.50 -5.44
CA ASP A 129 -8.24 -3.12 -4.02
C ASP A 129 -8.44 -4.29 -3.05
N THR A 130 -8.79 -5.49 -3.52
CA THR A 130 -9.16 -6.62 -2.63
C THR A 130 -8.45 -7.92 -2.95
N ALA A 131 -8.05 -8.13 -4.19
CA ALA A 131 -7.35 -9.32 -4.64
C ALA A 131 -5.83 -9.07 -4.70
N PRO A 132 -5.01 -10.08 -4.38
CA PRO A 132 -3.59 -10.04 -4.71
C PRO A 132 -3.36 -10.18 -6.22
N LEU A 133 -2.12 -9.95 -6.65
CA LEU A 133 -1.70 -10.36 -8.00
C LEU A 133 -1.86 -11.88 -8.16
N ASP A 134 -2.12 -12.33 -9.38
CA ASP A 134 -2.06 -13.76 -9.70
C ASP A 134 -0.62 -14.29 -9.54
N LEU A 135 -0.49 -15.61 -9.36
CA LEU A 135 0.80 -16.25 -9.04
C LEU A 135 1.87 -15.97 -10.11
N GLU A 136 1.48 -15.90 -11.38
CA GLU A 136 2.39 -15.66 -12.50
C GLU A 136 2.93 -14.23 -12.47
N LYS A 137 2.07 -13.23 -12.23
CA LYS A 137 2.47 -11.83 -12.00
C LYS A 137 3.33 -11.68 -10.74
N GLN A 138 3.04 -12.44 -9.68
CA GLN A 138 3.87 -12.44 -8.47
C GLN A 138 5.29 -12.94 -8.78
N PHE A 139 5.44 -14.09 -9.44
CA PHE A 139 6.77 -14.61 -9.82
C PHE A 139 7.51 -13.68 -10.78
N TYR A 140 6.80 -13.09 -11.73
CA TYR A 140 7.37 -12.08 -12.62
C TYR A 140 7.95 -10.90 -11.84
N LEU A 141 7.17 -10.34 -10.91
CA LEU A 141 7.59 -9.18 -10.15
C LEU A 141 8.72 -9.53 -9.17
N ASP A 142 8.65 -10.69 -8.51
CA ASP A 142 9.71 -11.20 -7.62
C ASP A 142 11.07 -11.32 -8.34
N ASP A 143 11.09 -11.93 -9.53
CA ASP A 143 12.29 -12.09 -10.34
C ASP A 143 12.80 -10.74 -10.87
N TYR A 144 11.90 -9.83 -11.22
CA TYR A 144 12.24 -8.46 -11.59
C TYR A 144 12.87 -7.69 -10.43
N LEU A 145 12.24 -7.67 -9.26
CA LEU A 145 12.70 -6.97 -8.06
C LEU A 145 14.08 -7.48 -7.63
N THR A 146 14.28 -8.81 -7.62
CA THR A 146 15.58 -9.43 -7.35
C THR A 146 16.68 -8.92 -8.29
N THR A 147 16.38 -8.83 -9.58
CA THR A 147 17.34 -8.42 -10.60
C THR A 147 17.72 -6.95 -10.46
N VAL A 148 16.73 -6.06 -10.28
CA VAL A 148 17.00 -4.63 -10.17
C VAL A 148 17.66 -4.27 -8.83
N ALA A 149 17.35 -4.97 -7.74
CA ALA A 149 18.06 -4.80 -6.47
C ALA A 149 19.55 -5.07 -6.64
N GLY A 150 19.93 -6.19 -7.28
CA GLY A 150 21.33 -6.51 -7.59
C GLY A 150 22.00 -5.45 -8.46
N LEU A 151 21.33 -5.00 -9.53
CA LEU A 151 21.84 -3.96 -10.43
C LEU A 151 22.10 -2.63 -9.72
N LEU A 152 21.19 -2.22 -8.82
CA LEU A 152 21.34 -0.98 -8.06
C LEU A 152 22.45 -1.10 -7.00
N GLU A 153 22.62 -2.26 -6.35
CA GLU A 153 23.68 -2.48 -5.37
C GLU A 153 25.07 -2.44 -6.02
N GLU A 154 25.24 -3.01 -7.21
CA GLU A 154 26.50 -2.89 -7.98
C GLU A 154 26.85 -1.42 -8.26
N LYS A 155 25.86 -0.63 -8.69
CA LYS A 155 26.05 0.77 -9.07
C LYS A 155 26.31 1.69 -7.88
N LYS A 156 25.79 1.34 -6.69
CA LYS A 156 25.95 2.12 -5.46
C LYS A 156 27.41 2.39 -5.08
N SER A 157 28.31 1.47 -5.40
CA SER A 157 29.75 1.62 -5.15
C SER A 157 30.45 2.69 -6.03
N THR A 158 29.79 3.14 -7.10
CA THR A 158 30.39 3.99 -8.15
C THR A 158 29.85 5.43 -8.15
N VAL A 159 29.00 5.79 -7.19
CA VAL A 159 28.28 7.07 -7.15
C VAL A 159 28.67 7.90 -5.92
N SER A 160 28.21 9.15 -5.87
CA SER A 160 28.36 9.99 -4.68
C SER A 160 27.60 9.41 -3.48
N GLU A 161 28.03 9.75 -2.27
CA GLU A 161 27.40 9.28 -1.02
C GLU A 161 25.90 9.60 -0.96
N GLU A 162 25.49 10.78 -1.43
CA GLU A 162 24.09 11.20 -1.49
C GLU A 162 23.26 10.28 -2.41
N LYS A 163 23.78 9.95 -3.60
CA LYS A 163 23.12 9.02 -4.52
C LYS A 163 23.12 7.60 -3.95
N ALA A 164 24.20 7.19 -3.30
CA ALA A 164 24.28 5.88 -2.66
C ALA A 164 23.23 5.72 -1.55
N LYS A 165 22.92 6.78 -0.78
CA LYS A 165 21.83 6.80 0.21
C LYS A 165 20.46 6.59 -0.45
N LEU A 166 20.16 7.36 -1.51
CA LEU A 166 18.92 7.21 -2.26
C LEU A 166 18.77 5.80 -2.87
N LEU A 167 19.85 5.24 -3.40
CA LEU A 167 19.86 3.87 -3.93
C LEU A 167 19.63 2.83 -2.81
N THR A 168 20.25 3.03 -1.65
CA THR A 168 20.03 2.14 -0.48
C THR A 168 18.57 2.15 -0.04
N GLU A 169 17.95 3.34 0.02
CA GLU A 169 16.53 3.47 0.35
C GLU A 169 15.62 2.83 -0.71
N ALA A 170 15.96 2.96 -2.00
CA ALA A 170 15.22 2.31 -3.08
C ALA A 170 15.34 0.79 -3.02
N ILE A 171 16.53 0.25 -2.72
CA ILE A 171 16.76 -1.20 -2.57
C ILE A 171 15.95 -1.74 -1.39
N LYS A 172 15.93 -1.03 -0.25
CA LYS A 172 15.09 -1.41 0.89
C LYS A 172 13.60 -1.49 0.52
N GLU A 173 13.08 -0.51 -0.22
CA GLU A 173 11.68 -0.57 -0.69
C GLU A 173 11.43 -1.72 -1.67
N CYS A 174 12.41 -2.04 -2.51
CA CYS A 174 12.36 -3.18 -3.42
C CYS A 174 12.27 -4.51 -2.65
N GLU A 175 13.11 -4.69 -1.63
CA GLU A 175 13.12 -5.87 -0.75
C GLU A 175 11.82 -5.98 0.07
N GLU A 176 11.34 -4.87 0.64
CA GLU A 176 10.07 -4.84 1.39
C GLU A 176 8.87 -5.18 0.49
N LEU A 177 8.85 -4.70 -0.75
CA LEU A 177 7.81 -5.05 -1.71
C LEU A 177 7.86 -6.54 -2.06
N GLN A 178 9.06 -7.09 -2.25
CA GLN A 178 9.26 -8.50 -2.55
C GLN A 178 8.73 -9.40 -1.42
N GLU A 179 9.09 -9.11 -0.17
CA GLU A 179 8.66 -9.89 1.00
C GLU A 179 7.13 -9.85 1.20
N GLN A 180 6.50 -8.71 0.92
CA GLN A 180 5.08 -8.49 1.15
C GLN A 180 4.20 -8.89 -0.04
N LEU A 181 4.79 -9.19 -1.20
CA LEU A 181 4.09 -9.40 -2.46
C LEU A 181 2.87 -10.34 -2.40
N PRO A 182 2.89 -11.48 -1.66
CA PRO A 182 1.75 -12.39 -1.59
C PRO A 182 0.56 -11.85 -0.78
N GLU A 183 0.78 -10.83 0.04
CA GLU A 183 -0.20 -10.27 0.99
C GLU A 183 -0.80 -8.94 0.50
N LEU A 184 -0.19 -8.32 -0.51
CA LEU A 184 -0.59 -7.03 -1.03
C LEU A 184 -1.65 -7.16 -2.12
N THR A 185 -2.58 -6.22 -2.15
CA THR A 185 -3.54 -6.07 -3.24
C THR A 185 -2.86 -5.50 -4.48
N LYS A 186 -3.49 -5.64 -5.66
CA LYS A 186 -2.94 -5.13 -6.93
C LYS A 186 -2.59 -3.63 -6.85
N ASN A 187 -3.47 -2.81 -6.27
CA ASN A 187 -3.22 -1.38 -6.10
C ASN A 187 -2.14 -1.07 -5.06
N GLN A 188 -2.02 -1.86 -3.99
CA GLN A 188 -0.94 -1.68 -3.02
C GLN A 188 0.44 -2.00 -3.63
N VAL A 189 0.51 -3.03 -4.47
CA VAL A 189 1.71 -3.36 -5.24
C VAL A 189 2.06 -2.22 -6.19
N ALA A 190 1.08 -1.68 -6.93
CA ALA A 190 1.27 -0.54 -7.80
C ALA A 190 1.88 0.66 -7.05
N VAL A 191 1.28 1.08 -5.93
CA VAL A 191 1.77 2.22 -5.14
C VAL A 191 3.22 2.02 -4.68
N LYS A 192 3.56 0.82 -4.15
CA LYS A 192 4.92 0.52 -3.71
C LYS A 192 5.93 0.50 -4.87
N LEU A 193 5.54 -0.06 -6.01
CA LEU A 193 6.38 -0.08 -7.21
C LEU A 193 6.64 1.33 -7.76
N ALA A 194 5.62 2.20 -7.77
CA ALA A 194 5.76 3.60 -8.17
C ALA A 194 6.71 4.37 -7.25
N ARG A 195 6.64 4.13 -5.93
CA ARG A 195 7.55 4.74 -4.96
C ARG A 195 9.00 4.32 -5.18
N PHE A 196 9.22 3.02 -5.38
CA PHE A 196 10.53 2.49 -5.76
C PHE A 196 11.08 3.20 -7.00
N TRP A 197 10.31 3.25 -8.09
CA TRP A 197 10.69 3.92 -9.33
C TRP A 197 10.95 5.42 -9.15
N ALA A 198 10.16 6.10 -8.34
CA ALA A 198 10.35 7.51 -8.01
C ALA A 198 11.70 7.75 -7.32
N LYS A 199 12.07 6.90 -6.35
CA LYS A 199 13.37 6.98 -5.67
C LYS A 199 14.53 6.70 -6.61
N THR A 200 14.41 5.66 -7.44
CA THR A 200 15.43 5.35 -8.46
C THR A 200 15.62 6.52 -9.44
N ARG A 201 14.53 7.13 -9.91
CA ARG A 201 14.59 8.31 -10.79
C ARG A 201 15.26 9.50 -10.11
N LYS A 202 14.94 9.74 -8.83
CA LYS A 202 15.55 10.81 -8.05
C LYS A 202 17.07 10.60 -7.88
N ALA A 203 17.52 9.37 -7.70
CA ALA A 203 18.95 9.04 -7.69
C ALA A 203 19.63 9.34 -9.04
N GLY A 204 18.89 9.19 -10.15
CA GLY A 204 19.31 9.63 -11.48
C GLY A 204 18.56 8.95 -12.63
N ILE A 205 18.42 9.67 -13.74
CA ILE A 205 17.73 9.19 -14.96
C ILE A 205 18.32 7.88 -15.49
N GLY A 206 19.64 7.71 -15.41
CA GLY A 206 20.30 6.46 -15.84
C GLY A 206 19.81 5.24 -15.05
N PHE A 207 19.61 5.38 -13.74
CA PHE A 207 19.16 4.26 -12.91
C PHE A 207 17.72 3.84 -13.23
N ILE A 208 16.80 4.80 -13.36
CA ILE A 208 15.41 4.47 -13.71
C ILE A 208 15.31 3.89 -15.13
N LYS A 209 16.16 4.35 -16.06
CA LYS A 209 16.24 3.76 -17.40
C LYS A 209 16.64 2.30 -17.35
N ASP A 210 17.66 1.95 -16.56
CA ASP A 210 18.11 0.57 -16.40
C ASP A 210 17.00 -0.30 -15.76
N VAL A 211 16.36 0.22 -14.71
CA VAL A 211 15.25 -0.44 -14.00
C VAL A 211 14.06 -0.72 -14.92
N LEU A 212 13.58 0.29 -15.66
CA LEU A 212 12.46 0.11 -16.59
C LEU A 212 12.82 -0.77 -17.80
N THR A 213 14.10 -0.80 -18.20
CA THR A 213 14.58 -1.69 -19.26
C THR A 213 14.50 -3.14 -18.82
N GLU A 214 14.92 -3.47 -17.59
CA GLU A 214 14.79 -4.82 -17.06
C GLU A 214 13.33 -5.23 -16.85
N PHE A 215 12.47 -4.30 -16.40
CA PHE A 215 11.03 -4.55 -16.35
C PHE A 215 10.49 -4.94 -17.72
N LYS A 216 10.78 -4.13 -18.75
CA LYS A 216 10.36 -4.42 -20.13
C LYS A 216 10.86 -5.78 -20.61
N LYS A 217 12.14 -6.06 -20.40
CA LYS A 217 12.79 -7.30 -20.85
C LYS A 217 12.13 -8.53 -20.24
N LYS A 218 11.99 -8.57 -18.91
CA LYS A 218 11.31 -9.67 -18.22
C LYS A 218 9.84 -9.76 -18.63
N GLY A 219 9.20 -8.61 -18.90
CA GLY A 219 7.81 -8.60 -19.33
C GLY A 219 7.63 -9.27 -20.69
N ILE A 220 8.52 -8.98 -21.64
CA ILE A 220 8.55 -9.65 -22.94
C ILE A 220 8.79 -11.16 -22.76
N GLU A 221 9.70 -11.57 -21.88
CA GLU A 221 9.95 -12.98 -21.58
C GLU A 221 8.73 -13.69 -21.00
N ALA A 222 7.97 -13.03 -20.12
CA ALA A 222 6.73 -13.57 -19.55
C ALA A 222 5.60 -13.68 -20.60
N VAL A 223 5.44 -12.67 -21.46
CA VAL A 223 4.46 -12.71 -22.56
C VAL A 223 4.81 -13.80 -23.57
N ALA A 224 6.10 -13.96 -23.92
CA ALA A 224 6.56 -15.00 -24.84
C ALA A 224 6.32 -16.42 -24.30
N LYS A 225 6.28 -16.60 -22.98
CA LYS A 225 5.91 -17.86 -22.32
C LYS A 225 4.40 -18.07 -22.22
N ALA A 226 3.58 -17.13 -22.73
CA ALA A 226 2.12 -17.12 -22.68
C ALA A 226 1.54 -17.16 -21.24
N THR A 227 2.30 -16.69 -20.25
CA THR A 227 1.95 -16.81 -18.83
C THR A 227 1.25 -15.59 -18.24
N VAL A 228 1.06 -14.48 -18.96
CA VAL A 228 0.40 -13.29 -18.37
C VAL A 228 -0.37 -12.47 -19.39
N GLU A 229 -1.69 -12.33 -19.19
CA GLU A 229 -2.54 -11.39 -19.94
C GLU A 229 -2.45 -9.98 -19.29
N HIS A 230 -2.56 -8.92 -20.09
CA HIS A 230 -2.44 -7.47 -19.76
C HIS A 230 -1.04 -6.86 -19.61
N LEU A 231 0.02 -7.66 -19.48
CA LEU A 231 1.41 -7.18 -19.51
C LEU A 231 1.82 -6.42 -20.80
N PRO A 232 1.31 -6.76 -22.01
CA PRO A 232 1.67 -6.06 -23.25
C PRO A 232 1.40 -4.55 -23.24
N ASN A 233 0.28 -4.10 -22.68
CA ASN A 233 -0.08 -2.67 -22.65
C ASN A 233 0.92 -1.86 -21.80
N LEU A 234 1.35 -2.44 -20.67
CA LEU A 234 2.33 -1.80 -19.80
C LEU A 234 3.73 -1.75 -20.46
N ILE A 235 4.12 -2.81 -21.16
CA ILE A 235 5.37 -2.90 -21.95
C ILE A 235 5.39 -1.85 -23.07
N GLU A 236 4.27 -1.65 -23.77
CA GLU A 236 4.13 -0.60 -24.78
C GLU A 236 4.24 0.80 -24.16
N GLY A 237 3.56 1.03 -23.03
CA GLY A 237 3.68 2.27 -22.27
C GLY A 237 5.13 2.58 -21.87
N ILE A 238 5.87 1.59 -21.37
CA ILE A 238 7.28 1.76 -20.98
C ILE A 238 8.14 2.05 -22.22
N SER A 239 7.81 1.43 -23.36
CA SER A 239 8.52 1.69 -24.61
C SER A 239 8.34 3.14 -25.08
N GLY A 240 7.14 3.71 -24.89
CA GLY A 240 6.89 5.13 -25.13
C GLY A 240 7.57 6.04 -24.10
N PHE A 241 7.73 5.59 -22.86
CA PHE A 241 8.43 6.34 -21.81
C PHE A 241 9.97 6.37 -21.99
N LEU A 242 10.54 5.29 -22.56
CA LEU A 242 11.98 5.13 -22.80
C LEU A 242 12.46 5.68 -24.16
N GLY A 243 11.56 5.90 -25.11
CA GLY A 243 11.83 6.40 -26.46
C GLY A 243 11.91 7.92 -26.53
#